data_AF-A0A7D5N5T8-F1
#
_entry.id   AF-A0A7D5N5T8-F1
#
_cell.length_a   1.000
_cell.length_b   1.000
_cell.length_c   1.000
_cell.angle_alpha   90.00
_cell.angle_beta   90.00
_cell.angle_gamma   90.00
#
_symmetry.space_group_name_H-M   'P 1'
#
loop_
_entity.id
_entity.type
_entity.pdbx_description
1 polymer ?
#
loop_
_entity_poly.entity_id
_entity_poly.type
_entity_poly.pdbx_seq_one_letter_code
_entity_poly.pdbx_strand_id
1 'polypeptide(L)'
;MEHSANSNHWDFYVNSSGVLTLYYNTVGKGTFDNTTGAYTATSDRRLKKDISVLNSQLDKVRRIPLYQFHYLDNESSAPYSIGVMAQDVLNIYPDAVVSSENKEGETQYSVNYQYLGVATMKAVQEQQEQIDALRQENAALKAQFEELKN
;
A
#
# COMPACT_ATOMS: atom_id res chain seq x y z
N MET A 1 25.63 -3.55 -5.77
CA MET A 1 25.60 -2.17 -6.28
C MET A 1 25.92 -1.22 -5.14
N GLU A 2 27.07 -0.56 -5.18
CA GLU A 2 27.55 0.29 -4.08
C GLU A 2 27.03 1.72 -4.20
N HIS A 3 26.81 2.35 -3.06
CA HIS A 3 26.43 3.75 -2.97
C HIS A 3 27.60 4.64 -3.36
N SER A 4 27.34 5.72 -4.12
CA SER A 4 28.39 6.58 -4.67
C SER A 4 29.23 7.32 -3.62
N ALA A 5 28.69 7.50 -2.42
CA ALA A 5 29.32 8.30 -1.35
C ALA A 5 29.64 7.53 -0.05
N ASN A 6 29.32 6.23 0.05
CA ASN A 6 29.62 5.44 1.26
C ASN A 6 29.63 3.93 0.95
N SER A 7 29.95 3.11 1.96
CA SER A 7 30.02 1.66 1.83
C SER A 7 28.67 0.93 1.81
N ASN A 8 27.55 1.65 1.91
CA ASN A 8 26.25 1.00 1.81
C ASN A 8 26.06 0.47 0.39
N HIS A 9 25.40 -0.67 0.27
CA HIS A 9 25.20 -1.31 -1.01
C HIS A 9 23.91 -2.11 -1.02
N TRP A 10 23.41 -2.33 -2.22
CA TRP A 10 22.38 -3.30 -2.49
C TRP A 10 22.99 -4.56 -3.07
N ASP A 11 22.62 -5.72 -2.52
CA ASP A 11 22.94 -7.03 -3.08
C ASP A 11 21.70 -7.70 -3.64
N PHE A 12 21.91 -8.33 -4.79
CA PHE A 12 20.90 -9.06 -5.53
C PHE A 12 21.49 -10.40 -5.91
N TYR A 13 20.84 -11.49 -5.54
CA TYR A 13 21.21 -12.80 -6.03
C TYR A 13 19.99 -13.68 -6.21
N VAL A 14 20.10 -14.64 -7.11
CA VAL A 14 19.12 -15.69 -7.31
C VAL A 14 19.51 -16.86 -6.42
N ASN A 15 18.64 -17.24 -5.49
CA ASN A 15 18.92 -18.35 -4.58
C ASN A 15 18.80 -19.71 -5.31
N SER A 16 19.10 -20.81 -4.62
CA SER A 16 19.04 -22.16 -5.19
C SER A 16 17.65 -22.57 -5.69
N SER A 17 16.59 -21.88 -5.25
CA SER A 17 15.21 -22.08 -5.70
C SER A 17 14.82 -21.19 -6.88
N GLY A 18 15.75 -20.39 -7.41
CA GLY A 18 15.51 -19.50 -8.55
C GLY A 18 14.86 -18.16 -8.18
N VAL A 19 14.62 -17.89 -6.89
CA VAL A 19 13.98 -16.66 -6.41
C VAL A 19 15.01 -15.53 -6.30
N LEU A 20 14.69 -14.36 -6.85
CA LEU A 20 15.53 -13.17 -6.72
C LEU A 20 15.39 -12.61 -5.30
N THR A 21 16.50 -12.52 -4.57
CA THR A 21 16.55 -12.05 -3.18
C THR A 21 17.27 -10.71 -3.10
N LEU A 22 16.71 -9.79 -2.31
CA LEU A 22 17.19 -8.41 -2.16
C LEU A 22 17.71 -8.18 -0.74
N TYR A 23 18.91 -7.64 -0.65
CA TYR A 23 19.51 -7.17 0.59
C TYR A 23 19.97 -5.72 0.45
N TYR A 24 19.80 -4.94 1.50
CA TYR A 24 20.49 -3.66 1.66
C TYR A 24 21.47 -3.83 2.81
N ASN A 25 22.76 -3.74 2.49
CA ASN A 25 23.84 -4.24 3.33
C ASN A 25 23.53 -5.70 3.73
N THR A 26 23.56 -6.03 5.02
CA THR A 26 23.26 -7.37 5.53
C THR A 26 21.77 -7.62 5.82
N VAL A 27 20.90 -6.64 5.56
CA VAL A 27 19.48 -6.72 5.93
C VAL A 27 18.63 -7.12 4.73
N GLY A 28 18.00 -8.29 4.81
CA GLY A 28 17.04 -8.75 3.82
C GLY A 28 15.85 -7.78 3.70
N LYS A 29 15.54 -7.38 2.47
CA LYS A 29 14.44 -6.46 2.16
C LYS A 29 13.24 -7.16 1.56
N GLY A 30 13.46 -8.22 0.80
CA GLY A 30 12.40 -9.04 0.24
C GLY A 30 12.89 -9.93 -0.88
N THR A 31 11.93 -10.53 -1.58
CA THR A 31 12.16 -11.42 -2.70
C THR A 31 11.20 -11.13 -3.85
N PHE A 32 11.63 -11.35 -5.10
CA PHE A 32 10.73 -11.50 -6.23
C PHE A 32 10.58 -12.97 -6.57
N ASP A 33 9.34 -13.44 -6.56
CA ASP A 33 8.99 -14.77 -7.03
C ASP A 33 9.31 -14.92 -8.53
N ASN A 34 9.96 -16.01 -8.89
CA ASN A 34 10.47 -16.22 -10.25
C ASN A 34 9.40 -16.65 -11.27
N THR A 35 8.19 -16.98 -10.80
CA THR A 35 7.10 -17.42 -11.67
C THR A 35 6.11 -16.29 -11.91
N THR A 36 5.74 -15.58 -10.84
CA THR A 36 4.70 -14.54 -10.83
C THR A 36 5.28 -13.14 -10.93
N GLY A 37 6.57 -12.95 -10.63
CA GLY A 37 7.16 -11.63 -10.45
C GLY A 37 6.68 -10.91 -9.20
N ALA A 38 5.95 -11.59 -8.30
CA ALA A 38 5.40 -10.97 -7.10
C ALA A 38 6.51 -10.60 -6.11
N TYR A 39 6.50 -9.36 -5.65
CA TYR A 39 7.38 -8.91 -4.58
C TYR A 39 6.82 -9.30 -3.21
N THR A 40 7.64 -9.95 -2.39
CA THR A 40 7.34 -10.31 -1.00
C THR A 40 8.30 -9.59 -0.06
N ALA A 41 7.77 -8.65 0.73
CA ALA A 41 8.57 -7.84 1.65
C ALA A 41 8.91 -8.60 2.95
N THR A 42 10.12 -8.40 3.48
CA THR A 42 10.48 -8.92 4.80
C THR A 42 9.65 -8.27 5.91
N SER A 43 8.98 -9.08 6.75
CA SER A 43 8.00 -8.58 7.72
C SER A 43 8.07 -9.26 9.11
N ASP A 44 9.14 -10.01 9.40
CA ASP A 44 9.33 -10.68 10.70
C ASP A 44 9.35 -9.68 11.87
N ARG A 45 8.63 -10.00 12.95
CA ARG A 45 8.55 -9.16 14.16
C ARG A 45 9.92 -8.86 14.76
N ARG A 46 10.88 -9.78 14.66
CA ARG A 46 12.25 -9.61 15.19
C ARG A 46 13.03 -8.51 14.47
N LEU A 47 12.58 -8.11 13.29
CA LEU A 47 13.21 -7.07 12.46
C LEU A 47 12.49 -5.72 12.59
N LYS A 48 11.54 -5.59 13.53
CA LYS A 48 10.74 -4.38 13.76
C LYS A 48 10.95 -3.86 15.18
N LYS A 49 10.90 -2.54 15.33
CA LYS A 49 10.96 -1.82 16.61
C LYS A 49 9.86 -0.75 16.64
N ASP A 50 9.61 -0.18 17.81
CA ASP A 50 8.64 0.91 18.00
C ASP A 50 7.23 0.55 17.47
N ILE A 51 6.78 -0.68 17.81
CA ILE A 51 5.57 -1.28 17.24
C ILE A 51 4.33 -0.76 17.96
N SER A 52 3.45 -0.07 17.21
CA SER A 52 2.10 0.30 17.64
C SER A 52 1.05 -0.21 16.67
N VAL A 53 -0.18 -0.36 17.13
CA VAL A 53 -1.33 -0.61 16.25
C VAL A 53 -1.57 0.63 15.39
N LEU A 54 -1.94 0.44 14.12
CA LEU A 54 -2.20 1.54 13.19
C LEU A 54 -3.46 2.30 13.62
N ASN A 55 -3.36 3.64 13.67
CA ASN A 55 -4.47 4.54 13.95
C ASN A 55 -5.56 4.46 12.86
N SER A 56 -6.69 5.15 13.06
CA SER A 56 -7.79 5.11 12.09
C SER A 56 -7.37 5.57 10.69
N GLN A 57 -7.75 4.80 9.66
CA GLN A 57 -7.39 5.06 8.27
C GLN A 57 -8.58 5.36 7.37
N LEU A 58 -9.82 4.99 7.76
CA LEU A 58 -10.98 5.04 6.88
C LEU A 58 -11.20 6.41 6.23
N ASP A 59 -11.20 7.48 7.00
CA ASP A 59 -11.42 8.84 6.47
C ASP A 59 -10.32 9.28 5.50
N LYS A 60 -9.07 8.88 5.74
CA LYS A 60 -7.95 9.19 4.86
C LYS A 60 -8.05 8.41 3.55
N VAL A 61 -8.30 7.10 3.63
CA VAL A 61 -8.46 6.24 2.44
C VAL A 61 -9.61 6.73 1.57
N ARG A 62 -10.76 7.09 2.17
CA ARG A 62 -11.93 7.60 1.44
C ARG A 62 -11.66 8.89 0.67
N ARG A 63 -10.66 9.68 1.07
CA ARG A 63 -10.30 10.95 0.42
C ARG A 63 -9.34 10.78 -0.75
N ILE A 64 -8.72 9.61 -0.94
CA ILE A 64 -7.83 9.37 -2.07
C ILE A 64 -8.69 9.22 -3.34
N PRO A 65 -8.52 10.09 -4.34
CA PRO A 65 -9.18 9.89 -5.62
C PRO A 65 -8.53 8.73 -6.39
N LEU A 66 -9.36 7.93 -7.06
CA LEU A 66 -8.92 6.83 -7.91
C LEU A 66 -9.13 7.21 -9.38
N TYR A 67 -8.15 6.88 -10.21
CA TYR A 67 -8.09 7.29 -11.60
C TYR A 67 -7.96 6.09 -12.52
N GLN A 68 -8.50 6.27 -13.73
CA GLN A 68 -8.22 5.44 -14.88
C GLN A 68 -7.42 6.28 -15.88
N PHE A 69 -6.30 5.78 -16.38
CA PHE A 69 -5.37 6.56 -17.21
C PHE A 69 -4.57 5.67 -18.17
N HIS A 70 -3.99 6.30 -19.20
CA HIS A 70 -2.90 5.74 -19.98
C HIS A 70 -1.61 6.46 -19.60
N TYR A 71 -0.49 5.76 -19.65
CA TYR A 71 0.80 6.43 -19.65
C TYR A 71 1.03 7.12 -21.00
N LEU A 72 1.87 8.15 -21.02
CA LEU A 72 2.13 8.94 -22.22
C LEU A 72 2.78 8.11 -23.35
N ASP A 73 3.46 7.02 -23.02
CA ASP A 73 4.10 6.09 -23.94
C ASP A 73 3.21 4.90 -24.32
N ASN A 74 1.96 4.86 -23.86
CA ASN A 74 1.02 3.82 -24.26
C ASN A 74 0.46 4.09 -25.65
N GLU A 75 0.36 3.03 -26.45
CA GLU A 75 -0.41 3.06 -27.69
C GLU A 75 -1.89 3.33 -27.39
N SER A 76 -2.61 3.94 -28.34
CA SER A 76 -4.03 4.28 -28.17
C SER A 76 -4.96 3.08 -27.98
N SER A 77 -4.51 1.89 -28.38
CA SER A 77 -5.21 0.61 -28.20
C SER A 77 -4.87 -0.10 -26.90
N ALA A 78 -3.93 0.42 -26.10
CA ALA A 78 -3.58 -0.16 -24.82
C ALA A 78 -4.78 -0.14 -23.87
N PRO A 79 -4.92 -1.15 -22.99
CA PRO A 79 -5.90 -1.08 -21.93
C PRO A 79 -5.53 0.04 -20.95
N TYR A 80 -6.55 0.67 -20.37
CA TYR A 80 -6.33 1.63 -19.31
C TYR A 80 -5.71 0.99 -18.06
N SER A 81 -4.79 1.72 -17.45
CA SER A 81 -4.34 1.48 -16.10
C SER A 81 -5.31 2.10 -15.09
N ILE A 82 -5.37 1.51 -13.89
CA ILE A 82 -6.10 2.07 -12.74
C ILE A 82 -5.10 2.32 -11.62
N GLY A 83 -5.23 3.47 -10.96
CA GLY A 83 -4.34 3.83 -9.87
C GLY A 83 -4.65 5.18 -9.26
N VAL A 84 -3.61 5.83 -8.75
CA VAL A 84 -3.66 7.10 -8.05
C VAL A 84 -2.67 8.09 -8.64
N MET A 85 -2.93 9.39 -8.47
CA MET A 85 -1.92 10.42 -8.74
C MET A 85 -1.05 10.59 -7.48
N ALA A 86 0.26 10.56 -7.66
CA ALA A 86 1.19 10.64 -6.53
C ALA A 86 1.04 11.94 -5.73
N GLN A 87 0.69 13.04 -6.40
CA GLN A 87 0.48 14.37 -5.82
C GLN A 87 -0.74 14.40 -4.90
N ASP A 88 -1.83 13.72 -5.27
CA ASP A 88 -3.02 13.63 -4.41
C ASP A 88 -2.74 12.75 -3.18
N VAL A 89 -2.01 11.66 -3.37
CA VAL A 89 -1.57 10.80 -2.27
C VAL A 89 -0.63 11.55 -1.34
N LEU A 90 0.29 12.37 -1.85
CA LEU A 90 1.25 13.14 -1.05
C LEU A 90 0.53 14.04 -0.03
N ASN A 91 -0.62 14.61 -0.39
CA ASN A 91 -1.43 15.44 0.50
C ASN A 91 -2.13 14.67 1.64
N ILE A 92 -2.23 13.34 1.54
CA ILE A 92 -2.99 12.47 2.47
C ILE A 92 -2.04 11.54 3.25
N TYR A 93 -1.12 10.90 2.54
CA TYR A 93 -0.09 9.98 3.02
C TYR A 93 1.28 10.37 2.45
N PRO A 94 1.94 11.39 3.03
CA PRO A 94 3.29 11.78 2.59
C PRO A 94 4.28 10.60 2.58
N ASP A 95 4.21 9.74 3.61
CA ASP A 95 5.10 8.58 3.77
C ASP A 95 4.87 7.46 2.72
N ALA A 96 3.76 7.52 1.98
CA ALA A 96 3.49 6.60 0.89
C ALA A 96 4.08 7.06 -0.44
N VAL A 97 4.64 8.27 -0.51
CA VAL A 97 5.18 8.86 -1.74
C VAL A 97 6.68 9.00 -1.64
N VAL A 98 7.38 8.52 -2.66
CA VAL A 98 8.83 8.65 -2.80
C VAL A 98 9.11 9.64 -3.92
N SER A 99 9.95 10.64 -3.64
CA SER A 99 10.48 11.56 -4.66
C SER A 99 11.88 11.12 -5.09
N SER A 100 12.15 11.15 -6.39
CA SER A 100 13.47 10.94 -6.97
C SER A 100 13.68 11.90 -8.13
N GLU A 101 14.93 12.16 -8.51
CA GLU A 101 15.23 12.84 -9.77
C GLU A 101 15.14 11.85 -10.92
N ASN A 102 14.48 12.24 -12.02
CA ASN A 102 14.53 11.50 -13.28
C ASN A 102 15.88 11.72 -13.98
N LYS A 103 16.05 11.16 -15.18
CA LYS A 103 17.31 11.27 -15.94
C LYS A 103 17.62 12.71 -16.36
N GLU A 104 16.59 13.54 -16.45
CA GLU A 104 16.65 14.96 -16.80
C GLU A 104 16.88 15.87 -15.58
N GLY A 105 16.95 15.31 -14.36
CA GLY A 105 17.14 16.06 -13.11
C GLY A 105 15.86 16.68 -12.55
N GLU A 106 14.69 16.32 -13.08
CA GLU A 106 13.40 16.80 -12.59
C GLU A 106 12.87 15.89 -11.48
N THR A 107 12.16 16.48 -10.51
CA THR A 107 11.51 15.71 -9.45
C THR A 107 10.37 14.87 -10.01
N GLN A 108 10.47 13.57 -9.82
CA GLN A 108 9.44 12.58 -10.13
C GLN A 108 8.95 11.93 -8.83
N TYR A 109 7.63 11.73 -8.74
CA TYR A 109 7.01 11.05 -7.61
C TYR A 109 6.57 9.63 -7.97
N SER A 110 6.81 8.70 -7.06
CA SER A 110 6.37 7.31 -7.11
C SER A 110 5.55 6.97 -5.88
N VAL A 111 4.60 6.05 -5.99
CA VAL A 111 3.71 5.65 -4.89
C VAL A 111 4.04 4.24 -4.41
N ASN A 112 4.19 4.09 -3.10
CA ASN A 112 4.26 2.79 -2.43
C ASN A 112 2.85 2.19 -2.30
N TYR A 113 2.43 1.43 -3.30
CA TYR A 113 1.13 0.76 -3.29
C TYR A 113 0.97 -0.28 -2.17
N GLN A 114 2.06 -0.85 -1.62
CA GLN A 114 1.98 -1.73 -0.45
C GLN A 114 1.53 -0.95 0.79
N TYR A 115 2.01 0.29 0.97
CA TYR A 115 1.55 1.18 2.03
C TYR A 115 0.04 1.42 1.93
N LEU A 116 -0.44 1.80 0.74
CA LEU A 116 -1.87 2.03 0.49
C LEU A 116 -2.71 0.78 0.74
N GLY A 117 -2.21 -0.39 0.34
CA GLY A 117 -2.87 -1.67 0.61
C GLY A 117 -3.07 -1.94 2.10
N VAL A 118 -2.03 -1.74 2.93
CA VAL A 118 -2.13 -1.93 4.40
C VAL A 118 -3.06 -0.88 5.04
N ALA A 119 -2.99 0.37 4.62
CA ALA A 119 -3.90 1.41 5.10
C ALA A 119 -5.37 1.08 4.75
N THR A 120 -5.60 0.55 3.55
CA THR A 120 -6.94 0.13 3.09
C THR A 120 -7.45 -1.06 3.89
N MET A 121 -6.59 -2.02 4.23
CA MET A 121 -6.97 -3.15 5.10
C MET A 121 -7.51 -2.67 6.46
N LYS A 122 -6.84 -1.68 7.09
CA LYS A 122 -7.31 -1.08 8.35
C LYS A 122 -8.62 -0.31 8.17
N ALA A 123 -8.77 0.43 7.07
CA ALA A 123 -10.02 1.10 6.73
C ALA A 123 -11.20 0.11 6.56
N VAL A 124 -10.97 -1.06 5.94
CA VAL A 124 -11.99 -2.10 5.78
C VAL A 124 -12.38 -2.72 7.12
N GLN A 125 -11.41 -2.94 8.02
CA GLN A 125 -11.70 -3.40 9.39
C GLN A 125 -12.60 -2.41 10.14
N GLU A 126 -12.28 -1.12 10.09
CA GLU A 126 -13.10 -0.05 10.69
C GLU A 126 -14.50 0.03 10.07
N GLN A 127 -14.59 -0.13 8.74
CA GLN A 127 -15.86 -0.15 8.05
C GLN A 127 -16.72 -1.34 8.48
N GLN A 128 -16.11 -2.51 8.70
CA GLN A 128 -16.82 -3.70 9.18
C GLN A 128 -17.37 -3.48 10.60
N GLU A 129 -16.59 -2.88 11.50
CA GLU A 129 -17.05 -2.50 12.85
C GLU A 129 -18.28 -1.58 12.80
N GLN A 130 -18.27 -0.58 11.90
CA GLN A 130 -19.42 0.32 11.71
C GLN A 130 -20.66 -0.41 11.16
N ILE A 131 -20.47 -1.34 10.22
CA ILE A 131 -21.57 -2.13 9.65
C ILE A 131 -22.22 -3.01 10.72
N ASP A 132 -21.42 -3.64 11.57
CA ASP A 132 -21.94 -4.52 12.62
C ASP A 132 -22.70 -3.73 13.70
N ALA A 133 -22.19 -2.55 14.08
CA ALA A 133 -22.92 -1.63 14.97
C ALA A 133 -24.27 -1.19 14.38
N LEU A 134 -24.29 -0.78 13.11
CA LEU A 134 -25.51 -0.37 12.41
C LEU A 134 -26.52 -1.52 12.27
N ARG A 135 -26.05 -2.76 12.10
CA ARG A 135 -26.92 -3.95 12.06
C ARG A 135 -27.55 -4.23 13.41
N GLN A 136 -26.78 -4.11 14.49
CA GLN A 136 -27.28 -4.29 15.85
C GLN A 136 -28.35 -3.24 16.20
N GLU A 137 -28.08 -1.97 15.88
CA GLU A 137 -29.04 -0.88 16.09
C GLU A 137 -30.32 -1.11 15.28
N ASN A 138 -30.20 -1.47 14.00
CA ASN A 138 -31.36 -1.80 13.17
C ASN A 138 -32.18 -2.97 13.72
N ALA A 139 -31.53 -4.00 14.26
CA ALA A 139 -32.24 -5.13 14.88
C ALA A 139 -33.02 -4.69 16.12
N ALA A 140 -32.42 -3.85 16.98
CA ALA A 140 -33.08 -3.32 18.17
C ALA A 140 -34.27 -2.42 17.80
N LEU A 141 -34.10 -1.53 16.81
CA LEU A 141 -35.18 -0.66 16.33
C LEU A 141 -36.35 -1.46 15.73
N LYS A 142 -36.05 -2.53 14.97
CA LYS A 142 -37.09 -3.42 14.43
C LYS A 142 -37.86 -4.14 15.53
N ALA A 143 -37.18 -4.62 16.58
CA ALA A 143 -37.84 -5.26 17.71
C ALA A 143 -38.80 -4.28 18.42
N GLN A 144 -38.35 -3.06 18.72
CA GLN A 144 -39.20 -2.02 19.33
C GLN A 144 -40.41 -1.66 18.46
N PHE A 145 -40.24 -1.61 17.15
CA PHE A 145 -41.32 -1.30 16.22
C PHE A 145 -42.41 -2.39 16.20
N GLU A 146 -42.04 -3.66 16.29
CA GLU A 146 -43.00 -4.76 16.36
C GLU A 146 -43.68 -4.85 17.73
N GLU A 147 -43.00 -4.48 18.82
CA GLU A 147 -43.63 -4.34 20.14
C GLU A 147 -44.72 -3.24 20.15
N LEU A 148 -44.48 -2.10 19.50
CA LEU A 148 -45.45 -0.99 19.45
C LEU A 148 -46.68 -1.24 18.57
N LYS A 149 -46.65 -2.25 17.70
CA LYS A 149 -47.78 -2.63 16.84
C LYS A 149 -48.76 -3.59 17.51
N ASN A 150 -48.33 -4.27 18.57
CA ASN A 150 -49.17 -5.18 19.36
C ASN A 150 -49.85 -4.44 20.51
#